data_AF-A0A3D3ZLS4-F1
#
_entry.id   AF-A0A3D3ZLS4-F1
#
_cell.length_a   1.000
_cell.length_b   1.000
_cell.length_c   1.000
_cell.angle_alpha   90.00
_cell.angle_beta   90.00
_cell.angle_gamma   90.00
#
_symmetry.space_group_name_H-M   'P 1'
#
loop_
_entity.id
_entity.type
_entity.pdbx_description
1 polymer ?
#
loop_
_entity_poly.entity_id
_entity_poly.type
_entity_poly.pdbx_seq_one_letter_code
_entity_poly.pdbx_strand_id
1 'polypeptide(L)'
;MEQPALLTIIRADTVYRFRLELPESSSQLGQEYTIDLTPEIRERLRRALQAAAQYMQAMARTDVKRQTMKLSSVNDSLLMLGRFLFDHLLPPQIQDALRHLDTALIIDTNTPEIPWELLFEGNTKTGHYLCQYFSVGRQVNGNRDRAYRPPITDRAGRKVGRREAQGLTVMFLVNPGGDRSLAEEEVATLCTTLPESVSRIILYRQQANQLEMKMRINADFPHVLHYAGPFPLTAGEEPVLALGGSSRLDSAAVEQLFQPLPRRPLVFLSYHEDERHGRNGNSNPAQQEREEAMERLASNLLAAGAGAVLAMRWPISTQREREFAVLFYQEVADGEALGEAVRRARASMIQHHPEDTSWMSFVLYGDP
;
A
#
# COMPACT_ATOMS: atom_id res chain seq x y z
N MET A 1 -1.86 20.01 10.65
CA MET A 1 -2.14 19.00 9.62
C MET A 1 -3.61 19.18 9.32
N GLU A 2 -3.94 19.49 8.07
CA GLU A 2 -5.34 19.50 7.65
C GLU A 2 -5.89 18.09 7.84
N GLN A 3 -7.09 17.99 8.41
CA GLN A 3 -7.72 16.70 8.61
C GLN A 3 -8.02 16.09 7.23
N PRO A 4 -7.76 14.79 6.99
CA PRO A 4 -8.12 14.16 5.73
C PRO A 4 -9.64 13.98 5.61
N ALA A 5 -10.15 13.98 4.38
CA ALA A 5 -11.51 13.54 4.12
C ALA A 5 -11.64 12.02 4.31
N LEU A 6 -12.78 11.56 4.80
CA LEU A 6 -13.06 10.14 5.03
C LEU A 6 -14.19 9.65 4.14
N LEU A 7 -13.89 8.75 3.21
CA LEU A 7 -14.88 8.04 2.40
C LEU A 7 -15.12 6.65 2.99
N THR A 8 -16.26 6.48 3.65
CA THR A 8 -16.74 5.19 4.14
C THR A 8 -17.58 4.48 3.07
N ILE A 9 -17.25 3.23 2.76
CA ILE A 9 -17.91 2.39 1.73
C ILE A 9 -18.23 1.02 2.32
N ILE A 10 -19.51 0.79 2.65
CA ILE A 10 -19.97 -0.47 3.23
C ILE A 10 -20.88 -1.19 2.25
N ARG A 11 -20.50 -2.41 1.88
CA ARG A 11 -21.38 -3.36 1.17
C ARG A 11 -22.14 -4.23 2.15
N ALA A 12 -23.46 -4.28 2.01
CA ALA A 12 -24.33 -5.27 2.61
C ALA A 12 -25.12 -5.97 1.49
N ASP A 13 -24.83 -7.24 1.24
CA ASP A 13 -25.37 -8.02 0.11
C ASP A 13 -25.12 -7.36 -1.26
N THR A 14 -26.18 -6.82 -1.88
CA THR A 14 -26.12 -6.12 -3.17
C THR A 14 -26.00 -4.61 -3.05
N VAL A 15 -26.12 -4.10 -1.82
CA VAL A 15 -26.27 -2.69 -1.55
C VAL A 15 -24.96 -2.10 -1.05
N TYR A 16 -24.49 -1.04 -1.70
CA TYR A 16 -23.37 -0.23 -1.26
C TYR A 16 -23.89 1.05 -0.60
N ARG A 17 -23.38 1.36 0.58
CA ARG A 17 -23.60 2.62 1.29
C ARG A 17 -22.31 3.42 1.29
N PHE A 18 -22.42 4.68 0.90
CA PHE A 18 -21.32 5.62 0.80
C PHE A 18 -21.58 6.79 1.74
N ARG A 19 -20.54 7.21 2.46
CA ARG A 19 -20.55 8.43 3.26
C ARG A 19 -19.20 9.12 3.09
N LEU A 20 -19.20 10.39 2.69
CA LEU A 20 -18.00 11.22 2.63
C LEU A 20 -18.07 12.28 3.73
N GLU A 21 -17.08 12.29 4.61
CA GLU A 21 -16.88 13.29 5.66
C GLU A 21 -15.76 14.24 5.21
N LEU A 22 -16.06 15.53 5.09
CA LEU A 22 -15.10 16.56 4.70
C LEU A 22 -14.45 17.24 5.93
N PRO A 23 -13.22 17.78 5.81
CA PRO A 23 -12.54 18.50 6.90
C PRO A 23 -13.29 19.79 7.27
N GLU A 24 -13.39 20.09 8.57
CA GLU A 24 -14.23 21.14 9.20
C GLU A 24 -14.62 22.36 8.32
N SER A 25 -15.68 22.23 7.53
CA SER A 25 -16.66 23.31 7.26
C SER A 25 -17.94 22.78 6.60
N SER A 26 -19.06 23.24 7.15
CA SER A 26 -20.46 23.11 6.71
C SER A 26 -21.18 21.77 6.94
N SER A 27 -21.80 21.65 8.12
CA SER A 27 -23.24 21.39 8.37
C SER A 27 -23.99 20.23 7.69
N GLN A 28 -23.39 19.53 6.73
CA GLN A 28 -23.90 18.30 6.16
C GLN A 28 -23.15 17.18 6.88
N LEU A 29 -23.77 16.68 7.95
CA LEU A 29 -23.53 15.30 8.38
C LEU A 29 -23.46 14.45 7.12
N GLY A 30 -22.29 13.82 6.86
CA GLY A 30 -22.01 13.12 5.61
C GLY A 30 -23.23 12.32 5.18
N GLN A 31 -23.92 12.81 4.15
CA GLN A 31 -25.18 12.23 3.72
C GLN A 31 -24.88 10.81 3.25
N GLU A 32 -25.64 9.85 3.75
CA GLU A 32 -25.49 8.48 3.32
C GLU A 32 -26.17 8.33 1.94
N TYR A 33 -25.40 7.86 0.96
CA TYR A 33 -25.88 7.55 -0.37
C TYR A 33 -25.86 6.05 -0.58
N THR A 34 -26.88 5.51 -1.23
CA THR A 34 -27.02 4.08 -1.45
C THR A 34 -27.09 3.75 -2.93
N ILE A 35 -26.40 2.70 -3.34
CA ILE A 35 -26.49 2.10 -4.67
C ILE A 35 -26.80 0.61 -4.51
N ASP A 36 -27.86 0.13 -5.16
CA ASP A 36 -28.18 -1.29 -5.24
C ASP A 36 -27.68 -1.84 -6.59
N LEU A 37 -26.84 -2.88 -6.53
CA LEU A 37 -26.26 -3.48 -7.73
C LEU A 37 -27.20 -4.56 -8.29
N THR A 38 -27.72 -4.31 -9.49
CA THR A 38 -28.45 -5.34 -10.25
C THR A 38 -27.54 -6.56 -10.52
N PRO A 39 -28.11 -7.76 -10.74
CA PRO A 39 -27.35 -8.95 -11.10
C PRO A 39 -26.38 -8.71 -12.28
N GLU A 40 -26.81 -7.95 -13.29
CA GLU A 40 -26.00 -7.62 -14.46
C GLU A 40 -24.81 -6.73 -14.10
N ILE A 41 -25.00 -5.72 -13.25
CA ILE A 41 -23.91 -4.83 -12.82
C ILE A 41 -22.91 -5.60 -11.95
N ARG A 42 -23.38 -6.46 -11.04
CA ARG A 42 -22.50 -7.32 -10.23
C ARG A 42 -21.63 -8.23 -11.10
N GLU A 43 -22.22 -8.85 -12.12
CA GLU A 43 -21.49 -9.73 -13.03
C GLU A 43 -20.49 -8.97 -13.91
N ARG A 44 -20.81 -7.72 -14.30
CA ARG A 44 -19.87 -6.84 -15.00
C ARG A 44 -18.70 -6.43 -14.09
N LEU A 45 -18.98 -6.05 -12.85
CA LEU A 45 -17.96 -5.72 -11.84
C LEU A 45 -17.00 -6.91 -11.63
N ARG A 46 -17.56 -8.10 -11.40
CA ARG A 46 -16.80 -9.34 -11.21
C ARG A 46 -15.86 -9.62 -12.38
N ARG A 47 -16.35 -9.49 -13.62
CA ARG A 47 -15.54 -9.66 -14.84
C ARG A 47 -14.46 -8.59 -14.98
N ALA A 48 -14.76 -7.33 -14.67
CA ALA A 48 -13.79 -6.24 -14.74
C ALA A 48 -12.65 -6.43 -13.72
N LEU A 49 -12.97 -6.80 -12.48
CA LEU A 49 -11.98 -7.11 -11.44
C LEU A 49 -11.09 -8.29 -11.86
N GLN A 50 -11.67 -9.36 -12.40
CA GLN A 50 -10.92 -10.52 -12.89
C GLN A 50 -9.99 -10.15 -14.07
N ALA A 51 -10.48 -9.36 -15.03
CA ALA A 51 -9.69 -8.92 -16.17
C ALA A 51 -8.50 -8.05 -15.74
N ALA A 52 -8.71 -7.11 -14.80
CA ALA A 52 -7.66 -6.27 -14.24
C ALA A 52 -6.60 -7.10 -13.50
N ALA A 53 -7.02 -8.03 -12.63
CA ALA A 53 -6.11 -8.91 -11.91
C ALA A 53 -5.29 -9.80 -12.85
N GLN A 54 -5.93 -10.43 -13.84
CA GLN A 54 -5.25 -11.26 -14.84
C GLN A 54 -4.26 -10.45 -15.67
N TYR A 55 -4.63 -9.22 -16.04
CA TYR A 55 -3.75 -8.30 -16.76
C TYR A 55 -2.48 -7.99 -15.95
N MET A 56 -2.63 -7.61 -14.67
CA MET A 56 -1.49 -7.29 -13.81
C MET A 56 -0.60 -8.51 -13.56
N GLN A 57 -1.18 -9.69 -13.38
CA GLN A 57 -0.42 -10.95 -13.26
C GLN A 57 0.36 -11.29 -14.54
N ALA A 58 -0.21 -11.05 -15.72
CA ALA A 58 0.47 -11.25 -16.99
C ALA A 58 1.62 -10.26 -17.17
N MET A 59 1.43 -9.00 -16.78
CA MET A 59 2.47 -7.97 -16.81
C MET A 59 3.64 -8.28 -15.89
N ALA A 60 3.37 -8.76 -14.67
CA ALA A 60 4.40 -9.14 -13.71
C ALA A 60 5.36 -10.23 -14.24
N ARG A 61 4.84 -11.14 -15.08
CA ARG A 61 5.61 -12.26 -15.67
C ARG A 61 6.33 -11.90 -16.97
N THR A 62 5.98 -10.78 -17.59
CA THR A 62 6.54 -10.38 -18.87
C THR A 62 7.83 -9.60 -18.62
N ASP A 63 8.95 -10.05 -19.18
CA ASP A 63 10.21 -9.30 -19.15
C ASP A 63 9.98 -7.84 -19.56
N VAL A 64 10.48 -6.90 -18.76
CA VAL A 64 10.36 -5.44 -18.98
C VAL A 64 10.79 -5.05 -20.41
N LYS A 65 11.76 -5.79 -20.99
CA LYS A 65 12.27 -5.57 -22.36
C LYS A 65 11.30 -5.96 -23.49
N ARG A 66 10.30 -6.81 -23.24
CA ARG A 66 9.30 -7.26 -24.23
C ARG A 66 8.00 -6.45 -24.19
N GLN A 67 7.87 -5.52 -23.25
CA GLN A 67 6.70 -4.66 -23.11
C GLN A 67 6.53 -3.74 -24.33
N THR A 68 7.60 -3.27 -24.99
CA THR A 68 7.52 -2.24 -26.05
C THR A 68 6.81 -2.60 -27.37
N MET A 69 6.30 -3.83 -27.58
CA MET A 69 5.82 -4.26 -28.91
C MET A 69 4.32 -4.58 -29.05
N LYS A 70 3.49 -4.52 -27.99
CA LYS A 70 2.05 -4.88 -28.08
C LYS A 70 1.09 -3.99 -27.30
N LEU A 71 1.49 -2.77 -26.91
CA LEU A 71 0.82 -2.08 -25.79
C LEU A 71 -0.36 -1.15 -26.11
N SER A 72 -0.73 -0.95 -27.38
CA SER A 72 -1.84 -0.05 -27.70
C SER A 72 -3.24 -0.57 -27.28
N SER A 73 -3.37 -1.83 -26.86
CA SER A 73 -4.64 -2.43 -26.40
C SER A 73 -4.64 -2.85 -24.92
N VAL A 74 -3.60 -2.47 -24.16
CA VAL A 74 -3.19 -3.21 -22.96
C VAL A 74 -3.48 -2.45 -21.65
N ASN A 75 -3.64 -1.11 -21.69
CA ASN A 75 -4.14 -0.30 -20.57
C ASN A 75 -5.68 -0.38 -20.39
N ASP A 76 -6.38 -1.05 -21.30
CA ASP A 76 -7.83 -1.03 -21.35
C ASP A 76 -8.50 -1.66 -20.13
N SER A 77 -7.97 -2.77 -19.58
CA SER A 77 -8.64 -3.47 -18.47
C SER A 77 -8.70 -2.65 -17.19
N LEU A 78 -7.59 -2.00 -16.81
CA LEU A 78 -7.53 -1.17 -15.60
C LEU A 78 -8.30 0.13 -15.80
N LEU A 79 -8.24 0.73 -16.98
CA LEU A 79 -9.02 1.90 -17.34
C LEU A 79 -10.52 1.62 -17.35
N MET A 80 -10.95 0.51 -17.94
CA MET A 80 -12.34 0.06 -17.94
C MET A 80 -12.84 -0.21 -16.52
N LEU A 81 -12.02 -0.84 -15.67
CA LEU A 81 -12.36 -1.04 -14.26
C LEU A 81 -12.51 0.29 -13.54
N GLY A 82 -11.50 1.18 -13.62
CA GLY A 82 -11.52 2.47 -12.93
C GLY A 82 -12.72 3.34 -13.32
N ARG A 83 -13.04 3.39 -14.63
CA ARG A 83 -14.23 4.09 -15.12
C ARG A 83 -15.53 3.43 -14.69
N PHE A 84 -15.60 2.10 -14.72
CA PHE A 84 -16.76 1.37 -14.24
C PHE A 84 -17.03 1.65 -12.76
N LEU A 85 -15.99 1.66 -11.93
CA LEU A 85 -16.11 1.99 -10.51
C LEU A 85 -16.62 3.43 -10.32
N PHE A 86 -16.06 4.39 -11.05
CA PHE A 86 -16.45 5.79 -10.93
C PHE A 86 -17.87 6.05 -11.45
N ASP A 87 -18.20 5.56 -12.65
CA ASP A 87 -19.45 5.85 -13.35
C ASP A 87 -20.65 5.04 -12.80
N HIS A 88 -20.43 3.82 -12.29
CA HIS A 88 -21.51 2.91 -11.91
C HIS A 88 -21.58 2.57 -10.42
N LEU A 89 -20.46 2.64 -9.68
CA LEU A 89 -20.45 2.32 -8.25
C LEU A 89 -20.43 3.56 -7.37
N LEU A 90 -19.96 4.71 -7.85
CA LEU A 90 -19.85 5.92 -7.03
C LEU A 90 -21.09 6.82 -7.23
N PRO A 91 -21.80 7.25 -6.16
CA PRO A 91 -22.92 8.16 -6.27
C PRO A 91 -22.52 9.50 -6.90
N PRO A 92 -23.36 10.14 -7.75
CA PRO A 92 -23.01 11.39 -8.43
C PRO A 92 -22.59 12.53 -7.49
N GLN A 93 -23.16 12.58 -6.28
CA GLN A 93 -22.82 13.57 -5.26
C GLN A 93 -21.40 13.36 -4.71
N ILE A 94 -21.01 12.10 -4.51
CA ILE A 94 -19.65 11.75 -4.09
C ILE A 94 -18.67 11.98 -5.23
N GLN A 95 -19.04 11.66 -6.48
CA GLN A 95 -18.23 12.00 -7.65
C GLN A 95 -17.93 13.50 -7.68
N ASP A 96 -18.95 14.35 -7.55
CA ASP A 96 -18.80 15.81 -7.58
C ASP A 96 -17.95 16.34 -6.41
N ALA A 97 -18.14 15.81 -5.20
CA ALA A 97 -17.34 16.17 -4.04
C ALA A 97 -15.85 15.81 -4.23
N LEU A 98 -15.55 14.63 -4.80
CA LEU A 98 -14.17 14.22 -5.08
C LEU A 98 -13.49 15.10 -6.13
N ARG A 99 -14.23 15.68 -7.10
CA ARG A 99 -13.64 16.62 -8.09
C ARG A 99 -13.11 17.91 -7.48
N HIS A 100 -13.68 18.31 -6.35
CA HIS A 100 -13.37 19.57 -5.68
C HIS A 100 -12.55 19.37 -4.40
N LEU A 101 -12.21 18.13 -4.07
CA LEU A 101 -11.42 17.80 -2.90
C LEU A 101 -9.97 18.25 -3.12
N ASP A 102 -9.37 18.86 -2.10
CA ASP A 102 -7.98 19.33 -2.09
C ASP A 102 -7.15 18.75 -0.93
N THR A 103 -7.78 17.98 -0.05
CA THR A 103 -7.13 17.29 1.07
C THR A 103 -6.89 15.81 0.78
N ALA A 104 -6.09 15.16 1.64
CA ALA A 104 -5.87 13.72 1.55
C ALA A 104 -7.18 12.93 1.80
N LEU A 105 -7.28 11.75 1.19
CA LEU A 105 -8.46 10.90 1.25
C LEU A 105 -8.15 9.60 2.00
N ILE A 106 -8.90 9.34 3.06
CA ILE A 106 -8.93 8.04 3.72
C ILE A 106 -10.15 7.26 3.21
N ILE A 107 -9.91 6.02 2.80
CA ILE A 107 -10.96 5.09 2.37
C ILE A 107 -11.15 4.05 3.47
N ASP A 108 -12.35 3.97 4.04
CA ASP A 108 -12.75 2.95 5.00
C ASP A 108 -13.77 2.03 4.33
N THR A 109 -13.44 0.75 4.14
CA THR A 109 -14.31 -0.17 3.39
C THR A 109 -14.26 -1.61 3.89
N ASN A 110 -15.38 -2.31 3.74
CA ASN A 110 -15.45 -3.78 3.90
C ASN A 110 -15.36 -4.54 2.57
N THR A 111 -14.95 -3.87 1.49
CA THR A 111 -14.73 -4.47 0.16
C THR A 111 -13.26 -4.33 -0.26
N PRO A 112 -12.33 -5.01 0.44
CA PRO A 112 -10.90 -4.87 0.19
C PRO A 112 -10.49 -5.25 -1.25
N GLU A 113 -11.27 -6.12 -1.88
CA GLU A 113 -11.08 -6.59 -3.26
C GLU A 113 -11.29 -5.51 -4.33
N ILE A 114 -11.97 -4.40 -4.00
CA ILE A 114 -12.18 -3.29 -4.93
C ILE A 114 -11.03 -2.29 -4.78
N PRO A 115 -10.30 -1.95 -5.86
CA PRO A 115 -9.23 -0.97 -5.82
C PRO A 115 -9.81 0.45 -5.93
N TRP A 116 -10.45 0.93 -4.85
CA TRP A 116 -11.08 2.26 -4.81
C TRP A 116 -10.11 3.42 -5.10
N GLU A 117 -8.82 3.22 -4.86
CA GLU A 117 -7.75 4.17 -5.21
C GLU A 117 -7.63 4.36 -6.72
N LEU A 118 -8.06 3.38 -7.51
CA LEU A 118 -8.02 3.35 -8.97
C LEU A 118 -9.36 3.74 -9.60
N LEU A 119 -10.24 4.41 -8.86
CA LEU A 119 -11.34 5.18 -9.45
C LEU A 119 -10.77 6.14 -10.52
N PHE A 120 -11.30 6.08 -11.74
CA PHE A 120 -10.83 6.89 -12.86
C PHE A 120 -11.86 7.96 -13.21
N GLU A 121 -11.49 9.21 -13.02
CA GLU A 121 -12.31 10.36 -13.38
C GLU A 121 -12.00 10.81 -14.81
N GLY A 122 -13.04 11.11 -15.59
CA GLY A 122 -12.92 11.76 -16.90
C GLY A 122 -12.83 10.81 -18.08
N ASN A 123 -12.38 11.33 -19.23
CA ASN A 123 -12.25 10.56 -20.45
C ASN A 123 -10.81 10.04 -20.67
N THR A 124 -10.58 9.23 -21.68
CA THR A 124 -9.27 8.60 -21.91
C THR A 124 -8.13 9.57 -22.23
N LYS A 125 -8.42 10.82 -22.62
CA LYS A 125 -7.42 11.83 -22.99
C LYS A 125 -7.06 12.78 -21.86
N THR A 126 -8.02 13.11 -20.99
CA THR A 126 -7.86 14.12 -19.92
C THR A 126 -8.13 13.58 -18.53
N GLY A 127 -8.55 12.31 -18.45
CA GLY A 127 -8.91 11.67 -17.21
C GLY A 127 -7.70 11.17 -16.44
N HIS A 128 -7.96 10.82 -15.19
CA HIS A 128 -6.93 10.42 -14.25
C HIS A 128 -7.48 9.51 -13.16
N TYR A 129 -6.59 8.73 -12.56
CA TYR A 129 -6.89 7.93 -11.38
C TYR A 129 -6.82 8.81 -10.13
N LEU A 130 -7.71 8.57 -9.15
CA LEU A 130 -7.70 9.31 -7.88
C LEU A 130 -6.31 9.32 -7.24
N CYS A 131 -5.64 8.17 -7.21
CA CYS A 131 -4.35 7.99 -6.57
C CYS A 131 -3.15 8.68 -7.26
N GLN A 132 -3.39 9.35 -8.41
CA GLN A 132 -2.42 10.23 -9.08
C GLN A 132 -2.48 11.68 -8.56
N TYR A 133 -3.65 12.10 -8.06
CA TYR A 133 -3.89 13.49 -7.64
C TYR A 133 -4.06 13.61 -6.12
N PHE A 134 -4.61 12.57 -5.48
CA PHE A 134 -4.78 12.52 -4.04
C PHE A 134 -3.70 11.69 -3.36
N SER A 135 -3.33 12.15 -2.17
CA SER A 135 -2.73 11.29 -1.15
C SER A 135 -3.86 10.41 -0.60
N VAL A 136 -3.81 9.11 -0.89
CA VAL A 136 -4.87 8.16 -0.52
C VAL A 136 -4.32 7.11 0.44
N GLY A 137 -5.03 6.90 1.55
CA GLY A 137 -4.78 5.82 2.50
C GLY A 137 -6.02 4.98 2.75
N ARG A 138 -5.85 3.71 3.11
CA ARG A 138 -6.91 2.83 3.59
C ARG A 138 -6.95 2.80 5.11
N GLN A 139 -8.12 3.02 5.68
CA GLN A 139 -8.37 2.72 7.08
C GLN A 139 -8.99 1.33 7.18
N VAL A 140 -8.38 0.46 7.98
CA VAL A 140 -8.93 -0.86 8.28
C VAL A 140 -9.57 -0.85 9.67
N ASN A 141 -10.76 -1.45 9.80
CA ASN A 141 -11.62 -1.39 10.98
C ASN A 141 -10.87 -1.60 12.31
N GLY A 142 -11.14 -0.73 13.30
CA GLY A 142 -10.74 -0.92 14.70
C GLY A 142 -9.75 0.09 15.29
N ASN A 143 -9.22 1.05 14.52
CA ASN A 143 -8.09 1.86 14.99
C ASN A 143 -8.36 3.36 15.24
N ARG A 144 -9.61 3.84 15.13
CA ARG A 144 -9.93 5.26 15.41
C ARG A 144 -9.57 5.67 16.85
N ASP A 145 -9.77 4.78 17.82
CA ASP A 145 -9.52 5.08 19.25
C ASP A 145 -8.11 4.73 19.75
N ARG A 146 -7.35 3.90 19.02
CA ARG A 146 -5.95 3.59 19.36
C ARG A 146 -4.95 4.49 18.63
N ALA A 147 -5.36 5.24 17.60
CA ALA A 147 -4.49 6.11 16.81
C ALA A 147 -3.98 7.36 17.56
N TYR A 148 -4.59 7.75 18.67
CA TYR A 148 -4.15 8.93 19.42
C TYR A 148 -3.01 8.61 20.40
N ARG A 149 -1.79 8.41 19.90
CA ARG A 149 -0.62 8.91 20.66
C ARG A 149 -0.44 10.35 20.20
N PRO A 150 -0.62 11.36 21.07
CA PRO A 150 -0.33 12.74 20.66
C PRO A 150 1.11 12.76 20.13
N PRO A 151 1.40 13.46 19.02
CA PRO A 151 2.76 13.71 18.63
C PRO A 151 3.45 14.32 19.86
N ILE A 152 4.55 13.72 20.32
CA ILE A 152 5.42 14.40 21.27
C ILE A 152 5.78 15.69 20.56
N THR A 153 5.23 16.79 21.07
CA THR A 153 5.44 18.11 20.52
C THR A 153 6.93 18.37 20.59
N ASP A 154 7.61 18.27 19.46
CA ASP A 154 8.86 18.98 19.27
C ASP A 154 8.47 20.46 19.26
N ARG A 155 8.33 21.05 20.45
CA ARG A 155 8.39 22.50 20.66
C ARG A 155 9.85 22.94 20.50
N ALA A 156 10.46 22.58 19.37
CA ALA A 156 11.59 23.29 18.82
C ALA A 156 11.00 24.13 17.67
N GLY A 157 10.98 25.44 17.87
CA GLY A 157 10.21 26.39 17.06
C GLY A 157 10.33 26.16 15.56
N ARG A 158 9.18 26.23 14.88
CA ARG A 158 9.09 26.46 13.43
C ARG A 158 9.81 27.77 13.07
N LYS A 159 11.12 27.70 12.89
CA LYS A 159 11.86 28.67 12.09
C LYS A 159 11.82 28.16 10.67
N VAL A 160 11.14 28.92 9.82
CA VAL A 160 11.24 28.82 8.36
C VAL A 160 12.70 29.07 8.01
N GLY A 161 13.47 28.00 7.81
CA GLY A 161 14.90 28.07 7.50
C GLY A 161 15.65 26.86 8.01
N ARG A 162 16.05 25.99 7.06
CA ARG A 162 16.71 24.67 7.22
C ARG A 162 15.82 23.55 7.77
N ARG A 163 15.26 22.74 6.86
CA ARG A 163 14.95 21.33 7.14
C ARG A 163 16.30 20.65 7.45
N GLU A 164 16.66 20.49 8.72
CA GLU A 164 17.68 19.49 9.07
C GLU A 164 17.07 18.14 8.72
N ALA A 165 17.67 17.43 7.76
CA ALA A 165 17.24 16.09 7.39
C ALA A 165 17.37 15.21 8.64
N GLN A 166 16.24 14.91 9.31
CA GLN A 166 16.20 13.79 10.25
C GLN A 166 16.49 12.56 9.40
N GLY A 167 17.67 11.95 9.57
CA GLY A 167 18.07 10.79 8.77
C GLY A 167 17.02 9.69 8.86
N LEU A 168 16.50 9.26 7.71
CA LEU A 168 15.57 8.14 7.64
C LEU A 168 16.33 6.87 8.02
N THR A 169 15.78 6.05 8.92
CA THR A 169 16.42 4.78 9.31
C THR A 169 15.53 3.64 8.88
N VAL A 170 16.03 2.80 7.98
CA VAL A 170 15.30 1.66 7.43
C VAL A 170 15.93 0.37 7.94
N MET A 171 15.13 -0.45 8.62
CA MET A 171 15.47 -1.82 8.97
C MET A 171 14.96 -2.77 7.89
N PHE A 172 15.87 -3.42 7.18
CA PHE A 172 15.57 -4.41 6.16
C PHE A 172 15.60 -5.82 6.77
N LEU A 173 14.49 -6.55 6.64
CA LEU A 173 14.41 -7.98 6.88
C LEU A 173 14.52 -8.68 5.53
N VAL A 174 15.65 -9.33 5.28
CA VAL A 174 16.01 -9.81 3.93
C VAL A 174 15.98 -11.32 3.88
N ASN A 175 15.09 -11.86 3.05
CA ASN A 175 14.95 -13.29 2.77
C ASN A 175 15.02 -14.17 4.04
N PRO A 176 14.15 -13.98 5.06
CA PRO A 176 14.32 -14.67 6.35
C PRO A 176 14.34 -16.20 6.24
N GLY A 177 13.58 -16.75 5.29
CA GLY A 177 13.52 -18.18 4.98
C GLY A 177 14.70 -18.74 4.19
N GLY A 178 15.50 -17.87 3.55
CA GLY A 178 16.66 -18.27 2.75
C GLY A 178 16.32 -18.83 1.35
N ASP A 179 15.05 -18.78 0.94
CA ASP A 179 14.51 -19.38 -0.28
C ASP A 179 13.92 -18.35 -1.27
N ARG A 180 14.19 -17.05 -1.07
CA ARG A 180 13.79 -15.94 -1.96
C ARG A 180 14.99 -15.10 -2.39
N SER A 181 15.73 -15.53 -3.41
CA SER A 181 16.90 -14.78 -3.92
C SER A 181 16.55 -13.40 -4.46
N LEU A 182 15.36 -13.21 -5.05
CA LEU A 182 14.91 -11.91 -5.55
C LEU A 182 14.80 -10.85 -4.44
N ALA A 183 14.46 -11.24 -3.21
CA ALA A 183 14.47 -10.34 -2.06
C ALA A 183 15.89 -9.87 -1.72
N GLU A 184 16.90 -10.72 -1.94
CA GLU A 184 18.31 -10.36 -1.73
C GLU A 184 18.77 -9.36 -2.80
N GLU A 185 18.41 -9.61 -4.07
CA GLU A 185 18.70 -8.71 -5.19
C GLU A 185 18.02 -7.34 -5.05
N GLU A 186 16.77 -7.34 -4.58
CA GLU A 186 16.01 -6.14 -4.25
C GLU A 186 16.77 -5.28 -3.25
N VAL A 187 17.03 -5.82 -2.06
CA VAL A 187 17.62 -5.04 -0.97
C VAL A 187 19.07 -4.68 -1.27
N ALA A 188 19.83 -5.53 -1.96
CA ALA A 188 21.16 -5.17 -2.44
C ALA A 188 21.12 -3.93 -3.35
N THR A 189 20.14 -3.86 -4.26
CA THR A 189 19.96 -2.68 -5.13
C THR A 189 19.55 -1.44 -4.33
N LEU A 190 18.65 -1.59 -3.34
CA LEU A 190 18.26 -0.47 -2.47
C LEU A 190 19.45 0.04 -1.66
N CYS A 191 20.31 -0.85 -1.18
CA CYS A 191 21.49 -0.47 -0.41
C CYS A 191 22.48 0.36 -1.22
N THR A 192 22.63 0.09 -2.52
CA THR A 192 23.54 0.82 -3.40
C THR A 192 22.93 2.07 -4.02
N THR A 193 21.60 2.14 -4.14
CA THR A 193 20.90 3.23 -4.84
C THR A 193 20.37 4.32 -3.91
N LEU A 194 19.95 3.96 -2.70
CA LEU A 194 19.45 4.95 -1.73
C LEU A 194 20.59 5.91 -1.32
N PRO A 195 20.30 7.18 -1.02
CA PRO A 195 21.31 8.15 -0.62
C PRO A 195 21.92 7.81 0.75
N GLU A 196 23.10 8.36 1.06
CA GLU A 196 23.77 8.15 2.36
C GLU A 196 22.96 8.69 3.55
N SER A 197 22.05 9.65 3.30
CA SER A 197 21.14 10.21 4.31
C SER A 197 20.14 9.19 4.86
N VAL A 198 19.94 8.05 4.18
CA VAL A 198 19.09 6.95 4.64
C VAL A 198 19.98 5.93 5.36
N SER A 199 19.89 5.85 6.69
CA SER A 199 20.55 4.83 7.50
C SER A 199 19.92 3.45 7.27
N ARG A 200 20.76 2.41 7.23
CA ARG A 200 20.33 1.04 6.88
C ARG A 200 20.73 0.06 7.97
N ILE A 201 19.76 -0.68 8.49
CA ILE A 201 19.97 -1.82 9.38
C ILE A 201 19.56 -3.06 8.61
N ILE A 202 20.50 -3.97 8.33
CA ILE A 202 20.23 -5.12 7.46
C ILE A 202 20.28 -6.39 8.30
N LEU A 203 19.14 -7.07 8.40
CA LEU A 203 19.04 -8.39 9.01
C LEU A 203 18.85 -9.42 7.90
N TYR A 204 19.90 -10.20 7.65
CA TYR A 204 19.95 -11.12 6.52
C TYR A 204 19.63 -12.56 6.93
N ARG A 205 18.67 -13.19 6.23
CA ARG A 205 18.25 -14.59 6.44
C ARG A 205 17.94 -14.91 7.90
N GLN A 206 18.70 -15.82 8.50
CA GLN A 206 18.50 -16.26 9.88
C GLN A 206 18.68 -15.13 10.91
N GLN A 207 19.36 -14.03 10.55
CA GLN A 207 19.48 -12.84 11.40
C GLN A 207 18.17 -12.05 11.48
N ALA A 208 17.28 -12.17 10.48
CA ALA A 208 15.95 -11.55 10.52
C ALA A 208 15.02 -12.34 11.45
N ASN A 209 15.35 -12.37 12.74
CA ASN A 209 14.59 -13.04 13.81
C ASN A 209 14.20 -12.02 14.89
N GLN A 210 13.22 -12.36 15.73
CA GLN A 210 12.68 -11.44 16.74
C GLN A 210 13.73 -10.91 17.74
N LEU A 211 14.73 -11.72 18.11
CA LEU A 211 15.76 -11.33 19.07
C LEU A 211 16.65 -10.23 18.50
N GLU A 212 17.20 -10.45 17.30
CA GLU A 212 18.07 -9.46 16.65
C GLU A 212 17.28 -8.19 16.30
N MET A 213 16.04 -8.33 15.82
CA MET A 213 15.13 -7.19 15.62
C MET A 213 14.98 -6.36 16.89
N LYS A 214 14.72 -7.01 18.04
CA LYS A 214 14.59 -6.33 19.34
C LYS A 214 15.87 -5.60 19.73
N MET A 215 17.04 -6.22 19.52
CA MET A 215 18.32 -5.59 19.83
C MET A 215 18.55 -4.34 18.99
N ARG A 216 18.29 -4.41 17.69
CA ARG A 216 18.45 -3.27 16.77
C ARG A 216 17.41 -2.17 16.97
N ILE A 217 16.15 -2.52 17.22
CA ILE A 217 15.10 -1.53 17.49
C ILE A 217 15.45 -0.68 18.71
N ASN A 218 15.97 -1.31 19.77
CA ASN A 218 16.37 -0.61 21.00
C ASN A 218 17.65 0.22 20.83
N ALA A 219 18.47 -0.08 19.83
CA ALA A 219 19.72 0.65 19.57
C ALA A 219 19.48 1.87 18.65
N ASP A 220 18.73 1.68 17.57
CA ASP A 220 18.73 2.60 16.42
C ASP A 220 17.37 3.25 16.14
N PHE A 221 16.29 2.81 16.81
CA PHE A 221 14.91 3.31 16.63
C PHE A 221 14.49 3.48 15.15
N PRO A 222 14.41 2.38 14.37
CA PRO A 222 14.09 2.46 12.94
C PRO A 222 12.75 3.15 12.69
N HIS A 223 12.74 4.01 11.68
CA HIS A 223 11.55 4.69 11.17
C HIS A 223 10.72 3.79 10.24
N VAL A 224 11.39 2.87 9.56
CA VAL A 224 10.79 1.95 8.59
C VAL A 224 11.25 0.52 8.88
N LEU A 225 10.31 -0.41 8.86
CA LEU A 225 10.57 -1.85 8.74
C LEU A 225 10.25 -2.28 7.31
N HIS A 226 11.26 -2.56 6.51
CA HIS A 226 11.12 -3.11 5.16
C HIS A 226 11.27 -4.63 5.22
N TYR A 227 10.18 -5.36 4.99
CA TYR A 227 10.19 -6.80 4.85
C TYR A 227 10.31 -7.18 3.38
N ALA A 228 11.36 -7.92 3.01
CA ALA A 228 11.54 -8.50 1.68
C ALA A 228 11.66 -10.03 1.83
N GLY A 229 10.60 -10.76 1.50
CA GLY A 229 10.54 -12.19 1.81
C GLY A 229 9.38 -12.94 1.14
N PRO A 230 9.02 -14.13 1.63
CA PRO A 230 7.86 -14.85 1.13
C PRO A 230 6.55 -14.12 1.47
N PHE A 231 5.50 -14.38 0.67
CA PHE A 231 4.13 -13.96 0.97
C PHE A 231 3.72 -14.43 2.38
N PRO A 232 2.88 -13.67 3.11
CA PRO A 232 2.45 -14.03 4.46
C PRO A 232 1.90 -15.46 4.56
N LEU A 233 2.27 -16.15 5.63
CA LEU A 233 1.75 -17.47 5.94
C LEU A 233 0.46 -17.35 6.75
N THR A 234 -0.45 -18.30 6.61
CA THR A 234 -1.61 -18.40 7.50
C THR A 234 -1.23 -19.21 8.74
N ALA A 235 -1.34 -18.60 9.92
CA ALA A 235 -1.12 -19.24 11.21
C ALA A 235 -2.44 -19.26 12.00
N GLY A 236 -3.13 -20.40 12.00
CA GLY A 236 -4.52 -20.44 12.46
C GLY A 236 -5.41 -19.71 11.45
N GLU A 237 -5.98 -18.57 11.85
CA GLU A 237 -6.77 -17.68 10.97
C GLU A 237 -6.05 -16.38 10.62
N GLU A 238 -4.85 -16.16 11.18
CA GLU A 238 -4.15 -14.88 11.08
C GLU A 238 -2.99 -14.93 10.07
N PRO A 239 -2.87 -13.95 9.17
CA PRO A 239 -1.69 -13.81 8.33
C PRO A 239 -0.50 -13.32 9.16
N VAL A 240 0.66 -13.97 8.99
CA VAL A 240 1.90 -13.66 9.70
C VAL A 240 3.10 -13.69 8.76
N LEU A 241 4.11 -12.88 9.05
CA LEU A 241 5.33 -12.86 8.24
C LEU A 241 6.33 -13.89 8.75
N ALA A 242 7.01 -14.59 7.84
CA ALA A 242 8.03 -15.56 8.20
C ALA A 242 9.32 -14.85 8.61
N LEU A 243 9.94 -15.29 9.70
CA LEU A 243 11.23 -14.82 10.17
C LEU A 243 12.26 -15.96 10.21
N GLY A 244 13.53 -15.63 10.41
CA GLY A 244 14.62 -16.58 10.57
C GLY A 244 14.38 -17.54 11.74
N GLY A 245 14.92 -18.76 11.64
CA GLY A 245 14.84 -19.76 12.69
C GLY A 245 13.44 -20.31 12.97
N SER A 246 12.57 -20.35 11.95
CA SER A 246 11.14 -20.73 12.07
C SER A 246 10.31 -19.81 12.97
N SER A 247 10.86 -18.66 13.36
CA SER A 247 10.12 -17.62 14.08
C SER A 247 9.18 -16.88 13.12
N ARG A 248 8.30 -16.05 13.67
CA ARG A 248 7.26 -15.33 12.90
C ARG A 248 7.12 -13.92 13.43
N LEU A 249 6.70 -12.99 12.58
CA LEU A 249 6.28 -11.65 12.99
C LEU A 249 4.75 -11.61 12.95
N ASP A 250 4.15 -11.92 14.09
CA ASP A 250 2.71 -11.82 14.35
C ASP A 250 2.37 -10.53 15.13
N SER A 251 1.08 -10.28 15.36
CA SER A 251 0.62 -9.06 16.06
C SER A 251 1.25 -8.88 17.45
N ALA A 252 1.42 -9.97 18.21
CA ALA A 252 2.01 -9.91 19.54
C ALA A 252 3.50 -9.57 19.51
N ALA A 253 4.24 -10.16 18.56
CA ALA A 253 5.64 -9.82 18.33
C ALA A 253 5.79 -8.36 17.90
N VAL A 254 4.94 -7.88 16.98
CA VAL A 254 4.95 -6.48 16.53
C VAL A 254 4.65 -5.52 17.67
N GLU A 255 3.64 -5.81 18.50
CA GLU A 255 3.29 -4.97 19.66
C GLU A 255 4.48 -4.84 20.62
N GLN A 256 5.15 -5.94 20.93
CA GLN A 256 6.33 -5.93 21.81
C GLN A 256 7.53 -5.19 21.17
N LEU A 257 7.73 -5.35 19.87
CA LEU A 257 8.85 -4.75 19.15
C LEU A 257 8.64 -3.25 18.93
N PHE A 258 7.41 -2.79 18.69
CA PHE A 258 7.11 -1.39 18.36
C PHE A 258 6.76 -0.55 19.57
N GLN A 259 6.34 -1.15 20.69
CA GLN A 259 6.09 -0.45 21.96
C GLN A 259 7.21 0.54 22.38
N PRO A 260 8.52 0.19 22.33
CA PRO A 260 9.59 1.07 22.76
C PRO A 260 9.90 2.21 21.77
N LEU A 261 9.40 2.15 20.53
CA LEU A 261 9.70 3.17 19.53
C LEU A 261 9.04 4.51 19.89
N PRO A 262 9.76 5.64 19.76
CA PRO A 262 9.21 6.97 20.04
C PRO A 262 8.14 7.38 19.01
N ARG A 263 8.25 6.86 17.78
CA ARG A 263 7.29 7.05 16.68
C ARG A 263 6.85 5.70 16.16
N ARG A 264 5.62 5.61 15.67
CA ARG A 264 5.13 4.39 15.03
C ARG A 264 5.81 4.21 13.66
N PRO A 265 6.45 3.07 13.39
CA PRO A 265 7.19 2.88 12.16
C PRO A 265 6.26 2.63 10.97
N LEU A 266 6.72 2.98 9.78
CA LEU A 266 6.14 2.47 8.54
C LEU A 266 6.56 1.00 8.35
N VAL A 267 5.63 0.12 7.97
CA VAL A 267 5.97 -1.23 7.50
C VAL A 267 5.82 -1.28 5.99
N PHE A 268 6.92 -1.54 5.27
CA PHE A 268 6.91 -1.79 3.82
C PHE A 268 6.93 -3.29 3.59
N LEU A 269 5.92 -3.82 2.89
CA LEU A 269 5.78 -5.24 2.59
C LEU A 269 6.14 -5.52 1.13
N SER A 270 7.36 -6.02 0.93
CA SER A 270 7.82 -6.65 -0.30
C SER A 270 7.71 -8.17 -0.18
N TYR A 271 7.05 -8.80 -1.15
CA TYR A 271 6.94 -10.25 -1.20
C TYR A 271 7.26 -10.83 -2.56
N HIS A 272 8.00 -11.94 -2.53
CA HIS A 272 8.45 -12.66 -3.70
C HIS A 272 7.85 -14.06 -3.72
N GLU A 273 7.29 -14.43 -4.88
CA GLU A 273 6.81 -15.79 -5.14
C GLU A 273 8.00 -16.75 -5.26
N ASP A 274 7.79 -18.03 -4.94
CA ASP A 274 8.78 -19.06 -5.22
C ASP A 274 8.69 -19.47 -6.70
N GLU A 275 9.79 -19.29 -7.45
CA GLU A 275 9.90 -19.72 -8.85
C GLU A 275 9.60 -21.22 -9.05
N ARG A 276 9.80 -22.05 -8.01
CA ARG A 276 9.57 -23.50 -8.06
C ARG A 276 8.08 -23.87 -7.93
N HIS A 277 7.28 -23.02 -7.29
CA HIS A 277 5.84 -23.25 -7.12
C HIS A 277 5.05 -23.04 -8.42
N GLY A 278 5.59 -22.34 -9.42
CA GLY A 278 4.98 -22.25 -10.74
C GLY A 278 5.01 -23.55 -11.56
N ARG A 279 5.77 -24.57 -11.13
CA ARG A 279 5.96 -25.84 -11.87
C ARG A 279 5.17 -27.02 -11.30
N ASN A 280 4.86 -27.01 -10.00
CA ASN A 280 4.08 -28.05 -9.35
C ASN A 280 2.67 -27.50 -9.15
N GLY A 281 1.68 -28.03 -9.89
CA GLY A 281 0.31 -27.52 -10.03
C GLY A 281 -0.56 -27.49 -8.76
N ASN A 282 -0.03 -27.05 -7.63
CA ASN A 282 -0.82 -26.58 -6.51
C ASN A 282 -1.50 -25.27 -6.91
N SER A 283 -2.81 -25.20 -6.66
CA SER A 283 -3.59 -23.99 -6.88
C SER A 283 -3.00 -22.85 -6.06
N ASN A 284 -2.43 -21.84 -6.71
CA ASN A 284 -2.19 -20.57 -6.06
C ASN A 284 -3.51 -20.10 -5.44
N PRO A 285 -3.52 -19.58 -4.21
CA PRO A 285 -4.72 -19.02 -3.61
C PRO A 285 -5.34 -18.03 -4.59
N ALA A 286 -6.67 -18.03 -4.67
CA ALA A 286 -7.36 -17.12 -5.56
C ALA A 286 -6.89 -15.69 -5.25
N GLN A 287 -6.76 -14.83 -6.27
CA GLN A 287 -6.30 -13.44 -6.08
C GLN A 287 -7.09 -12.73 -4.96
N GLN A 288 -8.38 -13.02 -4.86
CA GLN A 288 -9.23 -12.51 -3.79
C GLN A 288 -8.74 -12.93 -2.38
N GLU A 289 -8.40 -14.19 -2.16
CA GLU A 289 -7.89 -14.68 -0.86
C GLU A 289 -6.58 -13.98 -0.48
N ARG A 290 -5.72 -13.69 -1.48
CA ARG A 290 -4.47 -12.95 -1.26
C ARG A 290 -4.72 -11.51 -0.83
N GLU A 291 -5.66 -10.84 -1.50
CA GLU A 291 -6.05 -9.46 -1.17
C GLU A 291 -6.67 -9.38 0.23
N GLU A 292 -7.56 -10.32 0.57
CA GLU A 292 -8.14 -10.41 1.92
C GLU A 292 -7.07 -10.70 2.99
N ALA A 293 -6.12 -11.60 2.71
CA ALA A 293 -5.02 -11.88 3.63
C ALA A 293 -4.09 -10.67 3.81
N MET A 294 -3.83 -9.90 2.76
CA MET A 294 -3.04 -8.67 2.83
C MET A 294 -3.75 -7.58 3.64
N GLU A 295 -5.06 -7.40 3.41
CA GLU A 295 -5.88 -6.45 4.17
C GLU A 295 -5.87 -6.80 5.67
N ARG A 296 -6.08 -8.08 6.01
CA ARG A 296 -6.01 -8.57 7.40
C ARG A 296 -4.62 -8.34 8.01
N LEU A 297 -3.55 -8.63 7.27
CA LEU A 297 -2.19 -8.39 7.74
C LEU A 297 -1.94 -6.91 8.01
N ALA A 298 -2.30 -6.03 7.07
CA ALA A 298 -2.14 -4.60 7.25
C ALA A 298 -2.92 -4.10 8.48
N SER A 299 -4.16 -4.56 8.66
CA SER A 299 -4.98 -4.29 9.84
C SER A 299 -4.28 -4.70 11.14
N ASN A 300 -3.75 -5.93 11.17
CA ASN A 300 -3.07 -6.49 12.34
C ASN A 300 -1.81 -5.70 12.70
N LEU A 301 -1.00 -5.34 11.71
CA LEU A 301 0.21 -4.54 11.89
C LEU A 301 -0.13 -3.12 12.41
N LEU A 302 -1.15 -2.48 11.85
CA LEU A 302 -1.64 -1.18 12.31
C LEU A 302 -2.16 -1.24 13.75
N ALA A 303 -2.93 -2.27 14.09
CA ALA A 303 -3.46 -2.48 15.43
C ALA A 303 -2.36 -2.79 16.46
N ALA A 304 -1.28 -3.43 16.02
CA ALA A 304 -0.10 -3.77 16.81
C ALA A 304 0.91 -2.60 16.95
N GLY A 305 0.66 -1.44 16.33
CA GLY A 305 1.44 -0.22 16.55
C GLY A 305 2.26 0.27 15.37
N ALA A 306 2.10 -0.31 14.17
CA ALA A 306 2.59 0.32 12.94
C ALA A 306 1.89 1.68 12.74
N GLY A 307 2.62 2.65 12.17
CA GLY A 307 2.08 3.97 11.84
C GLY A 307 1.32 3.93 10.52
N ALA A 308 1.88 3.19 9.57
CA ALA A 308 1.29 2.89 8.28
C ALA A 308 1.84 1.55 7.77
N VAL A 309 1.16 0.95 6.80
CA VAL A 309 1.64 -0.22 6.07
C VAL A 309 1.55 0.06 4.58
N LEU A 310 2.65 -0.11 3.86
CA LEU A 310 2.67 -0.01 2.40
C LEU A 310 2.83 -1.42 1.83
N ALA A 311 1.87 -1.83 1.01
CA ALA A 311 1.85 -3.15 0.41
C ALA A 311 1.52 -3.06 -1.08
N MET A 312 1.65 -4.19 -1.77
CA MET A 312 1.21 -4.33 -3.16
C MET A 312 -0.09 -5.12 -3.21
N ARG A 313 -1.01 -4.75 -4.10
CA ARG A 313 -2.24 -5.51 -4.39
C ARG A 313 -1.96 -6.64 -5.39
N TRP A 314 -1.22 -6.30 -6.44
CA TRP A 314 -0.87 -7.20 -7.53
C TRP A 314 0.64 -7.42 -7.59
N PRO A 315 1.09 -8.60 -8.03
CA PRO A 315 2.50 -8.80 -8.31
C PRO A 315 2.96 -7.80 -9.37
N ILE A 316 4.18 -7.32 -9.23
CA ILE A 316 4.88 -6.47 -10.21
C ILE A 316 6.30 -7.02 -10.38
N SER A 317 7.03 -6.54 -11.39
CA SER A 317 8.42 -6.96 -11.54
C SER A 317 9.28 -6.38 -10.40
N THR A 318 10.26 -7.15 -9.92
CA THR A 318 11.23 -6.71 -8.90
C THR A 318 11.97 -5.44 -9.33
N GLN A 319 12.13 -5.19 -10.64
CA GLN A 319 12.71 -3.93 -11.14
C GLN A 319 11.83 -2.72 -10.80
N ARG A 320 10.52 -2.81 -11.05
CA ARG A 320 9.56 -1.72 -10.80
C ARG A 320 9.34 -1.47 -9.32
N GLU A 321 9.35 -2.54 -8.54
CA GLU A 321 9.28 -2.45 -7.08
C GLU A 321 10.49 -1.71 -6.49
N ARG A 322 11.71 -2.07 -6.90
CA ARG A 322 12.94 -1.36 -6.49
C ARG A 322 12.89 0.11 -6.87
N GLU A 323 12.50 0.41 -8.11
CA GLU A 323 12.38 1.79 -8.59
C GLU A 323 11.42 2.59 -7.71
N PHE A 324 10.23 2.04 -7.43
CA PHE A 324 9.27 2.65 -6.53
C PHE A 324 9.85 2.87 -5.13
N ALA A 325 10.46 1.85 -4.53
CA ALA A 325 11.01 1.94 -3.18
C ALA A 325 12.13 2.99 -3.07
N VAL A 326 12.98 3.14 -4.10
CA VAL A 326 13.99 4.21 -4.16
C VAL A 326 13.32 5.59 -4.16
N LEU A 327 12.39 5.81 -5.09
CA LEU A 327 11.68 7.10 -5.22
C LEU A 327 10.92 7.43 -3.94
N PHE A 328 10.21 6.45 -3.39
CA PHE A 328 9.43 6.60 -2.18
C PHE A 328 10.30 6.95 -0.97
N TYR A 329 11.41 6.22 -0.73
CA TYR A 329 12.27 6.52 0.42
C TYR A 329 13.03 7.84 0.28
N GLN A 330 13.29 8.32 -0.94
CA GLN A 330 13.82 9.66 -1.17
C GLN A 330 12.83 10.73 -0.68
N GLU A 331 11.57 10.65 -1.12
CA GLU A 331 10.53 11.62 -0.69
C GLU A 331 10.30 11.58 0.84
N VAL A 332 10.28 10.38 1.44
CA VAL A 332 10.13 10.23 2.90
C VAL A 332 11.36 10.80 3.64
N ALA A 333 12.57 10.59 3.13
CA ALA A 333 13.79 11.17 3.71
C ALA A 333 13.83 12.71 3.59
N ASP A 334 13.19 13.27 2.57
CA ASP A 334 13.03 14.71 2.37
C ASP A 334 11.92 15.33 3.26
N GLY A 335 11.22 14.49 4.03
CA GLY A 335 10.24 14.88 5.03
C GLY A 335 8.82 15.04 4.50
N GLU A 336 8.52 14.49 3.33
CA GLU A 336 7.17 14.48 2.77
C GLU A 336 6.27 13.46 3.51
N ALA A 337 4.96 13.74 3.54
CA ALA A 337 3.98 12.82 4.10
C ALA A 337 3.92 11.52 3.29
N LEU A 338 3.46 10.40 3.88
CA LEU A 338 3.56 9.08 3.27
C LEU A 338 2.73 8.97 1.98
N GLY A 339 1.50 9.45 1.98
CA GLY A 339 0.61 9.49 0.84
C GLY A 339 1.15 10.39 -0.27
N GLU A 340 1.77 11.51 0.08
CA GLU A 340 2.42 12.40 -0.88
C GLU A 340 3.66 11.75 -1.49
N ALA A 341 4.47 11.06 -0.68
CA ALA A 341 5.61 10.28 -1.15
C ALA A 341 5.18 9.14 -2.10
N VAL A 342 4.09 8.42 -1.79
CA VAL A 342 3.51 7.41 -2.70
C VAL A 342 3.04 8.07 -4.00
N ARG A 343 2.33 9.20 -3.92
CA ARG A 343 1.80 9.91 -5.10
C ARG A 343 2.92 10.41 -6.01
N ARG A 344 3.98 11.00 -5.45
CA ARG A 344 5.15 11.46 -6.20
C ARG A 344 5.95 10.31 -6.80
N ALA A 345 6.14 9.21 -6.06
CA ALA A 345 6.77 8.01 -6.60
C ALA A 345 6.00 7.46 -7.80
N ARG A 346 4.66 7.41 -7.74
CA ARG A 346 3.82 7.05 -8.90
C ARG A 346 4.00 8.00 -10.07
N ALA A 347 3.97 9.31 -9.82
CA ALA A 347 4.13 10.33 -10.87
C ALA A 347 5.48 10.17 -11.61
N SER A 348 6.56 9.95 -10.86
CA SER A 348 7.89 9.68 -11.42
C SER A 348 7.92 8.39 -12.24
N MET A 349 7.32 7.30 -11.74
CA MET A 349 7.22 6.04 -12.50
C MET A 349 6.42 6.20 -13.80
N ILE A 350 5.30 6.94 -13.78
CA ILE A 350 4.49 7.24 -14.97
C ILE A 350 5.32 8.03 -15.97
N GLN A 351 6.09 9.01 -15.50
CA GLN A 351 6.94 9.83 -16.36
C GLN A 351 8.07 9.01 -17.01
N HIS A 352 8.73 8.14 -16.24
CA HIS A 352 9.79 7.28 -16.76
C HIS A 352 9.25 6.18 -17.67
N HIS A 353 8.05 5.67 -17.38
CA HIS A 353 7.45 4.50 -18.02
C HIS A 353 5.93 4.68 -18.24
N PRO A 354 5.51 5.51 -19.22
CA PRO A 354 4.09 5.82 -19.46
C PRO A 354 3.21 4.60 -19.77
N GLU A 355 3.83 3.55 -20.28
CA GLU A 355 3.21 2.29 -20.69
C GLU A 355 3.15 1.25 -19.56
N ASP A 356 3.79 1.50 -18.42
CA ASP A 356 3.87 0.54 -17.32
C ASP A 356 2.77 0.83 -16.27
N THR A 357 2.08 -0.21 -15.82
CA THR A 357 0.97 -0.09 -14.85
C THR A 357 1.35 -0.53 -13.44
N SER A 358 2.62 -0.82 -13.16
CA SER A 358 3.10 -1.32 -11.86
C SER A 358 2.84 -0.33 -10.73
N TRP A 359 2.87 0.98 -11.04
CA TRP A 359 2.61 2.06 -10.08
C TRP A 359 1.18 1.99 -9.48
N MET A 360 0.23 1.33 -10.17
CA MET A 360 -1.14 1.14 -9.68
C MET A 360 -1.24 0.09 -8.57
N SER A 361 -0.20 -0.73 -8.36
CA SER A 361 -0.27 -1.86 -7.42
C SER A 361 -0.10 -1.46 -5.96
N PHE A 362 0.60 -0.35 -5.68
CA PHE A 362 0.90 0.07 -4.31
C PHE A 362 -0.35 0.56 -3.58
N VAL A 363 -0.56 0.08 -2.36
CA VAL A 363 -1.67 0.45 -1.47
C VAL A 363 -1.09 0.87 -0.13
N LEU A 364 -1.41 2.09 0.30
CA LEU A 364 -1.06 2.62 1.61
C LEU A 364 -2.22 2.38 2.58
N TYR A 365 -1.92 1.75 3.70
CA TYR A 365 -2.83 1.54 4.82
C TYR A 365 -2.41 2.43 5.99
N GLY A 366 -3.35 3.14 6.59
CA GLY A 366 -3.11 4.14 7.62
C GLY A 366 -3.36 5.57 7.13
N ASP A 367 -2.88 6.53 7.92
CA ASP A 367 -3.00 7.97 7.65
C ASP A 367 -1.98 8.38 6.56
N PRO A 368 -2.43 8.89 5.39
CA PRO A 368 -1.57 9.28 4.28
C PRO A 368 -0.70 10.52 4.58
#